data_AF-A0AAV4GPC9-F1
#
_entry.id   AF-A0AAV4GPC9-F1
#
_cell.length_a   1.000
_cell.length_b   1.000
_cell.length_c   1.000
_cell.angle_alpha   90.00
_cell.angle_beta   90.00
_cell.angle_gamma   90.00
#
_symmetry.space_group_name_H-M   'P 1'
#
loop_
_entity.id
_entity.type
_entity.pdbx_description
1 polymer ?
#
loop_
_entity_poly.entity_id
_entity_poly.type
_entity_poly.pdbx_seq_one_letter_code
_entity_poly.pdbx_strand_id
1 'polypeptide(L)'
;MIQHFGPKTMSWVLNLFNNCVRTCRIPNGWRKTKVVALLKPGKDPKVPKSYRPISLLCILYKLYERMIMARMSLTVEENLTPDQAGFRPGRSTCGQLLNLTQYIEDGFEEKQITGTVFVDLTAAYDTVNHKILLLKVAKMIKNKKIVSIIQTLLENRRFFVEMDRRQSR
;
A
#
# COMPACT_ATOMS: atom_id res chain seq x y z
N MET A 1 -3.29 2.15 17.15
CA MET A 1 -3.46 3.41 16.38
C MET A 1 -4.50 4.33 17.01
N ILE A 2 -5.47 3.81 17.78
CA ILE A 2 -6.31 4.61 18.67
C ILE A 2 -6.47 3.81 19.96
N GLN A 3 -5.99 4.32 21.08
CA GLN A 3 -5.97 3.60 22.38
C GLN A 3 -6.95 4.18 23.41
N HIS A 4 -7.43 5.42 23.20
CA HIS A 4 -8.14 6.17 24.23
C HIS A 4 -9.49 6.72 23.76
N PHE A 5 -10.15 6.07 22.80
CA PHE A 5 -11.51 6.48 22.42
C PHE A 5 -12.52 6.01 23.46
N GLY A 6 -13.36 6.93 23.92
CA GLY A 6 -14.52 6.58 24.75
C GLY A 6 -15.58 5.82 23.95
N PRO A 7 -16.51 5.11 24.63
CA PRO A 7 -17.50 4.25 23.98
C PRO A 7 -18.38 4.97 22.94
N LYS A 8 -18.77 6.22 23.23
CA LYS A 8 -19.58 7.04 22.30
C LYS A 8 -18.83 7.30 20.99
N THR A 9 -17.55 7.64 21.07
CA THR A 9 -16.70 7.88 19.88
C THR A 9 -16.51 6.61 19.07
N MET A 10 -16.28 5.46 19.75
CA MET A 10 -16.16 4.17 19.05
C MET A 10 -17.43 3.81 18.30
N SER A 11 -18.60 3.98 18.92
CA SER A 11 -19.90 3.74 18.28
C SER A 11 -20.10 4.66 17.07
N TRP A 12 -19.75 5.94 17.20
CA TRP A 12 -19.82 6.89 16.08
C TRP A 12 -18.91 6.50 14.91
N VAL A 13 -17.66 6.11 15.18
CA VAL A 13 -16.71 5.66 14.14
C VAL A 13 -17.21 4.39 13.45
N LEU A 14 -17.75 3.44 14.21
CA LEU A 14 -18.35 2.22 13.66
C LEU A 14 -19.51 2.55 12.72
N ASN A 15 -20.43 3.41 13.15
CA ASN A 15 -21.55 3.85 12.32
C ASN A 15 -21.09 4.57 11.06
N LEU A 16 -20.05 5.41 11.15
CA LEU A 16 -19.43 6.06 10.00
C LEU A 16 -18.88 5.02 9.02
N PHE A 17 -18.10 4.06 9.49
CA PHE A 17 -17.48 3.03 8.64
C PHE A 17 -18.52 2.12 7.99
N ASN A 18 -19.54 1.72 8.76
CA ASN A 18 -20.67 0.94 8.23
C ASN A 18 -21.41 1.70 7.14
N ASN A 19 -21.61 3.01 7.31
CA ASN A 19 -22.20 3.84 6.27
C ASN A 19 -21.30 3.93 5.03
N CYS A 20 -19.99 4.12 5.20
CA CYS A 20 -19.03 4.12 4.08
C CYS A 20 -19.06 2.79 3.32
N VAL A 21 -19.10 1.66 4.03
CA VAL A 21 -19.21 0.33 3.41
C VAL A 21 -20.54 0.17 2.70
N ARG A 22 -21.67 0.56 3.32
CA ARG A 22 -23.00 0.45 2.72
C ARG A 22 -23.15 1.27 1.44
N THR A 23 -22.63 2.49 1.44
CA THR A 23 -22.77 3.44 0.33
C THR A 23 -21.63 3.38 -0.68
N CYS A 24 -20.55 2.67 -0.36
CA CYS A 24 -19.29 2.67 -1.11
C CYS A 24 -18.70 4.08 -1.29
N ARG A 25 -19.01 5.02 -0.39
CA ARG A 25 -18.54 6.41 -0.41
C ARG A 25 -17.71 6.70 0.83
N ILE A 26 -16.78 7.66 0.71
CA ILE A 26 -15.98 8.15 1.83
C ILE A 26 -16.16 9.66 2.00
N PRO A 27 -15.98 10.22 3.21
CA PRO A 27 -16.00 11.66 3.43
C PRO A 27 -15.01 12.40 2.52
N ASN A 28 -15.45 13.51 1.92
CA ASN A 28 -14.60 14.32 1.04
C ASN A 28 -13.31 14.82 1.71
N GLY A 29 -13.37 15.09 3.02
CA GLY A 29 -12.20 15.49 3.79
C GLY A 29 -11.10 14.44 3.85
N TRP A 30 -11.44 13.14 3.74
CA TRP A 30 -10.44 12.06 3.74
C TRP A 30 -9.62 12.02 2.45
N ARG A 31 -10.12 12.60 1.37
CA ARG A 31 -9.41 12.66 0.09
C ARG A 31 -8.26 13.67 0.08
N LYS A 32 -8.22 14.60 1.04
CA LYS A 32 -7.16 15.61 1.16
C LYS A 32 -6.03 15.06 2.03
N THR A 33 -4.82 15.07 1.49
CA THR A 33 -3.63 14.50 2.12
C THR A 33 -2.52 15.54 2.23
N LYS A 34 -1.86 15.59 3.39
CA LYS A 34 -0.63 16.38 3.56
C LYS A 34 0.55 15.56 3.07
N VAL A 35 1.35 16.10 2.15
CA VAL A 35 2.59 15.46 1.68
C VAL A 35 3.78 16.14 2.35
N VAL A 36 4.61 15.34 3.01
CA VAL A 36 5.89 15.79 3.58
C VAL A 36 7.02 15.22 2.74
N ALA A 37 7.94 16.07 2.30
CA ALA A 37 9.10 15.67 1.52
C ALA A 37 10.27 15.32 2.45
N LEU A 38 10.66 14.04 2.52
CA LEU A 38 11.82 13.60 3.30
C LEU A 38 13.07 13.51 2.42
N LEU A 39 14.15 14.19 2.80
CA LEU A 39 15.42 14.12 2.08
C LEU A 39 16.01 12.70 2.18
N LYS A 40 16.44 12.14 1.05
CA LYS A 40 17.19 10.87 0.99
C LYS A 40 18.56 11.08 1.67
N PRO A 41 19.02 10.13 2.51
CA PRO A 41 20.35 10.23 3.13
C PRO A 41 21.45 10.48 2.10
N GLY A 42 22.31 11.47 2.35
CA GLY A 42 23.45 11.81 1.50
C GLY A 42 23.12 12.39 0.12
N LYS A 43 21.89 12.88 -0.11
CA LYS A 43 21.50 13.52 -1.38
C LYS A 43 21.38 15.04 -1.27
N ASP A 44 21.60 15.72 -2.39
CA ASP A 44 21.57 17.19 -2.47
C ASP A 44 20.13 17.72 -2.26
N PRO A 45 19.89 18.59 -1.25
CA PRO A 45 18.58 19.20 -0.99
C PRO A 45 18.10 20.14 -2.11
N LYS A 46 18.98 20.58 -3.02
CA LYS A 46 18.58 21.43 -4.16
C LYS A 46 17.89 20.65 -5.27
N VAL A 47 17.97 19.32 -5.28
CA VAL A 47 17.43 18.46 -6.32
C VAL A 47 16.09 17.85 -5.89
N PRO A 48 14.96 18.11 -6.58
CA PRO A 48 13.65 17.56 -6.19
C PRO A 48 13.61 16.02 -6.09
N LYS A 49 14.34 15.31 -6.98
CA LYS A 49 14.45 13.84 -6.96
C LYS A 49 15.16 13.29 -5.72
N SER A 50 15.83 14.14 -4.93
CA SER A 50 16.45 13.77 -3.66
C SER A 50 15.43 13.57 -2.55
N TYR A 51 14.17 13.94 -2.74
CA TYR A 51 13.14 13.79 -1.72
C TYR A 51 12.28 12.54 -1.96
N ARG A 52 11.74 11.99 -0.87
CA ARG A 52 10.66 11.00 -0.86
C ARG A 52 9.38 11.70 -0.39
N PRO A 53 8.34 11.81 -1.22
CA PRO A 53 7.06 12.34 -0.77
C PRO A 53 6.35 11.30 0.10
N ILE A 54 5.98 11.69 1.32
CA ILE A 54 5.18 10.86 2.23
C ILE A 54 3.80 11.45 2.40
N SER A 55 2.79 10.67 2.02
CA SER A 55 1.37 11.00 2.17
C SER A 55 0.90 10.75 3.61
N LEU A 56 0.57 11.82 4.34
CA LEU A 56 -0.01 11.79 5.68
C LEU A 56 -1.54 11.85 5.58
N LEU A 57 -2.15 10.66 5.49
CA LEU A 57 -3.60 10.50 5.53
C LEU A 57 -4.16 10.82 6.93
N CYS A 58 -5.42 11.26 6.99
CA CYS A 58 -6.09 11.43 8.28
C CYS A 58 -6.29 10.07 8.98
N ILE A 59 -6.33 10.09 10.32
CA ILE A 59 -6.30 8.86 11.14
C ILE A 59 -7.50 7.95 10.84
N LEU A 60 -8.70 8.52 10.72
CA LEU A 60 -9.91 7.76 10.42
C LEU A 60 -9.84 7.08 9.04
N TYR A 61 -9.22 7.74 8.06
CA TYR A 61 -9.04 7.15 6.74
C TYR A 61 -8.05 5.99 6.80
N LYS A 62 -6.90 6.12 7.46
CA LYS A 62 -5.95 5.00 7.66
C LYS A 62 -6.61 3.81 8.35
N LEU A 63 -7.44 4.07 9.36
CA LEU A 63 -8.15 3.03 10.09
C LEU A 63 -9.17 2.32 9.19
N TYR A 64 -9.89 3.07 8.36
CA TYR A 64 -10.81 2.51 7.38
C TYR A 64 -10.07 1.65 6.34
N GLU A 65 -8.96 2.12 5.77
CA GLU A 65 -8.14 1.34 4.83
C GLU A 65 -7.66 0.03 5.45
N ARG A 66 -7.19 0.07 6.70
CA ARG A 66 -6.75 -1.12 7.43
C ARG A 66 -7.90 -2.11 7.66
N MET A 67 -9.10 -1.62 7.97
CA MET A 67 -10.29 -2.48 8.10
C MET A 67 -10.63 -3.17 6.77
N ILE A 68 -10.60 -2.43 5.66
CA ILE A 68 -10.86 -3.00 4.33
C ILE A 68 -9.77 -4.01 3.95
N MET A 69 -8.50 -3.69 4.20
CA MET A 69 -7.36 -4.60 4.00
C MET A 69 -7.54 -5.91 4.76
N ALA A 70 -7.90 -5.85 6.05
CA ALA A 70 -8.13 -7.04 6.87
C ALA A 70 -9.27 -7.93 6.36
N ARG A 71 -10.29 -7.35 5.69
CA ARG A 71 -11.40 -8.11 5.11
C ARG A 71 -11.05 -8.83 3.82
N MET A 72 -10.01 -8.39 3.11
CA MET A 72 -9.58 -9.00 1.84
C MET A 72 -8.27 -9.76 1.95
N SER A 73 -7.52 -9.63 3.05
CA SER A 73 -6.15 -10.14 3.16
C SER A 73 -6.06 -11.65 2.96
N LEU A 74 -6.98 -12.43 3.52
CA LEU A 74 -6.98 -13.89 3.35
C LEU A 74 -7.16 -14.29 1.87
N THR A 75 -8.16 -13.71 1.20
CA THR A 75 -8.41 -13.99 -0.23
C THR A 75 -7.24 -13.54 -1.10
N VAL A 76 -6.61 -12.41 -0.80
CA VAL A 76 -5.40 -11.98 -1.53
C VAL A 76 -4.27 -12.99 -1.32
N GLU A 77 -4.02 -13.38 -0.07
CA GLU A 77 -2.92 -14.27 0.30
C GLU A 77 -3.01 -15.63 -0.40
N GLU A 78 -4.21 -16.20 -0.51
CA GLU A 78 -4.48 -17.45 -1.24
C GLU A 78 -4.22 -17.38 -2.75
N ASN A 79 -4.19 -16.16 -3.32
CA ASN A 79 -4.00 -15.93 -4.76
C ASN A 79 -2.62 -15.38 -5.11
N LEU A 80 -1.73 -15.14 -4.13
CA LEU A 80 -0.36 -14.68 -4.37
C LEU A 80 0.58 -15.86 -4.65
N THR A 81 1.59 -15.64 -5.49
CA THR A 81 2.60 -16.65 -5.78
C THR A 81 3.39 -17.01 -4.52
N PRO A 82 3.79 -18.27 -4.31
CA PRO A 82 4.56 -18.69 -3.13
C PRO A 82 5.90 -17.95 -2.99
N ASP A 83 6.50 -17.54 -4.11
CA ASP A 83 7.82 -16.89 -4.17
C ASP A 83 7.78 -15.40 -3.81
N GLN A 84 6.61 -14.78 -3.79
CA GLN A 84 6.49 -13.39 -3.33
C GLN A 84 6.65 -13.33 -1.81
N ALA A 85 7.68 -12.67 -1.29
CA ALA A 85 7.80 -12.37 0.14
C ALA A 85 7.40 -10.94 0.52
N GLY A 86 7.57 -9.97 -0.38
CA GLY A 86 7.35 -8.56 -0.08
C GLY A 86 5.92 -8.31 0.42
N PHE A 87 5.80 -7.57 1.53
CA PHE A 87 4.53 -7.16 2.14
C PHE A 87 3.61 -8.29 2.62
N ARG A 88 4.14 -9.50 2.87
CA ARG A 88 3.37 -10.64 3.38
C ARG A 88 3.72 -11.00 4.82
N PRO A 89 2.73 -11.38 5.64
CA PRO A 89 2.99 -11.86 7.00
C PRO A 89 3.77 -13.18 6.97
N GLY A 90 4.69 -13.37 7.92
CA GLY A 90 5.46 -14.62 8.03
C GLY A 90 6.53 -14.84 6.96
N ARG A 91 6.78 -13.86 6.08
CA ARG A 91 7.84 -13.89 5.06
C ARG A 91 8.88 -12.82 5.37
N SER A 92 10.17 -13.11 5.12
CA SER A 92 11.27 -12.20 5.41
C SER A 92 12.23 -12.08 4.21
N THR A 93 13.01 -11.00 4.19
CA THR A 93 14.08 -10.81 3.20
C THR A 93 15.19 -11.86 3.36
N CYS A 94 15.48 -12.28 4.59
CA CYS A 94 16.46 -13.34 4.86
C CYS A 94 16.03 -14.69 4.27
N GLY A 95 14.73 -15.04 4.37
CA GLY A 95 14.21 -16.26 3.76
C GLY A 95 14.32 -16.25 2.24
N GLN A 96 14.10 -15.10 1.59
CA GLN A 96 14.29 -14.98 0.14
C GLN A 96 15.76 -15.06 -0.27
N LEU A 97 16.66 -14.48 0.53
CA LEU A 97 18.09 -14.60 0.31
C LEU A 97 18.51 -16.08 0.39
N LEU A 98 18.05 -16.80 1.42
CA LEU A 98 18.32 -18.23 1.58
C LEU A 98 17.82 -19.06 0.39
N ASN A 99 16.60 -18.80 -0.08
CA ASN A 99 16.05 -19.50 -1.25
C ASN A 99 16.91 -19.27 -2.50
N LEU A 100 17.36 -18.03 -2.73
CA LEU A 100 18.22 -17.70 -3.87
C LEU A 100 19.61 -18.36 -3.74
N THR A 101 20.21 -18.33 -2.55
CA THR A 101 21.52 -18.97 -2.34
C THR A 101 21.43 -20.48 -2.51
N GLN A 102 20.38 -21.12 -1.98
CA GLN A 102 20.14 -22.55 -2.16
C GLN A 102 20.00 -22.90 -3.65
N TYR A 103 19.21 -22.13 -4.41
CA TYR A 103 19.05 -22.35 -5.85
C TYR A 103 20.39 -22.27 -6.62
N ILE A 104 21.28 -21.37 -6.20
CA ILE A 104 22.62 -21.24 -6.78
C ILE A 104 23.50 -22.44 -6.41
N GLU A 105 23.47 -22.87 -5.15
CA GLU A 105 24.23 -24.02 -4.64
C GLU A 105 23.79 -25.32 -5.31
N ASP A 106 22.48 -25.58 -5.41
CA ASP A 106 21.92 -26.76 -6.07
C ASP A 106 22.37 -26.83 -7.54
N GLY A 107 22.29 -25.72 -8.28
CA GLY A 107 22.75 -25.67 -9.67
C GLY A 107 24.26 -25.90 -9.80
N PHE A 108 25.06 -25.46 -8.84
CA PHE A 108 26.50 -25.74 -8.81
C PHE A 108 26.78 -27.22 -8.58
N GLU A 109 26.09 -27.87 -7.64
CA GLU A 109 26.22 -29.31 -7.37
C GLU A 109 25.83 -30.15 -8.60
N GLU A 110 24.79 -29.74 -9.32
CA GLU A 110 24.34 -30.38 -10.56
C GLU A 110 25.19 -30.04 -11.79
N LYS A 111 26.28 -29.27 -11.63
CA LYS A 111 27.16 -28.79 -12.72
C LYS A 111 26.42 -27.99 -13.79
N GLN A 112 25.35 -27.30 -13.42
CA GLN A 112 24.61 -26.39 -14.28
C GLN A 112 25.26 -25.01 -14.32
N ILE A 113 24.97 -24.25 -15.38
CA ILE A 113 25.31 -22.83 -15.45
C ILE A 113 24.15 -22.04 -14.88
N THR A 114 24.32 -21.48 -13.69
CA THR A 114 23.29 -20.68 -13.01
C THR A 114 23.51 -19.18 -13.28
N GLY A 115 22.44 -18.49 -13.66
CA GLY A 115 22.42 -17.04 -13.85
C GLY A 115 21.27 -16.38 -13.10
N THR A 116 21.43 -15.10 -12.74
CA THR A 116 20.39 -14.33 -12.05
C THR A 116 20.18 -12.98 -12.72
N VAL A 117 18.92 -12.58 -12.89
CA VAL A 117 18.54 -11.27 -13.42
C VAL A 117 17.79 -10.50 -12.35
N PHE A 118 18.32 -9.33 -11.97
CA PHE A 118 17.68 -8.42 -11.04
C PHE A 118 16.88 -7.36 -11.81
N VAL A 119 15.58 -7.27 -11.52
CA VAL A 119 14.67 -6.31 -12.14
C VAL A 119 14.13 -5.36 -11.07
N ASP A 120 14.24 -4.06 -11.33
CA ASP A 120 13.66 -3.02 -10.47
C ASP A 120 12.68 -2.15 -11.26
N LEU A 121 11.56 -1.79 -10.63
CA LEU A 121 10.50 -1.01 -11.26
C LEU A 121 10.66 0.47 -10.92
N THR A 122 10.76 1.31 -11.94
CA THR A 122 10.82 2.77 -11.74
C THR A 122 9.48 3.30 -11.25
N ALA A 123 9.49 4.01 -10.12
CA ALA A 123 8.32 4.68 -9.54
C ALA A 123 7.10 3.74 -9.44
N ALA A 124 7.32 2.53 -8.89
CA ALA A 124 6.36 1.43 -8.94
C ALA A 124 4.95 1.77 -8.43
N TYR A 125 4.80 2.64 -7.43
CA TYR A 125 3.48 3.05 -6.93
C TYR A 125 2.83 4.14 -7.79
N ASP A 126 3.62 5.06 -8.34
CA ASP A 126 3.13 6.20 -9.12
C ASP A 126 2.69 5.78 -10.54
N THR A 127 3.22 4.64 -11.03
CA THR A 127 2.97 4.12 -12.38
C THR A 127 1.84 3.09 -12.44
N VAL A 128 1.20 2.75 -11.32
CA VAL A 128 0.11 1.76 -11.29
C VAL A 128 -1.10 2.29 -12.07
N ASN A 129 -1.48 1.57 -13.13
CA ASN A 129 -2.72 1.84 -13.82
C ASN A 129 -3.92 1.38 -12.97
N HIS A 130 -4.70 2.35 -12.46
CA HIS A 130 -5.84 2.07 -11.59
C HIS A 130 -6.91 1.19 -12.26
N LYS A 131 -7.14 1.30 -13.57
CA LYS A 131 -8.12 0.44 -14.27
C LYS A 131 -7.66 -1.02 -14.27
N ILE A 132 -6.39 -1.27 -14.61
CA ILE A 132 -5.82 -2.62 -14.59
C ILE A 132 -5.80 -3.19 -13.17
N LEU A 133 -5.43 -2.38 -12.18
CA LEU A 133 -5.47 -2.77 -10.77
C LEU A 133 -6.87 -3.21 -10.35
N LEU A 134 -7.90 -2.40 -10.62
CA LEU A 134 -9.29 -2.71 -10.26
C LEU A 134 -9.80 -3.98 -10.96
N LEU A 135 -9.41 -4.20 -12.22
CA LEU A 135 -9.72 -5.46 -12.93
C LEU A 135 -9.07 -6.67 -12.27
N LYS A 136 -7.80 -6.58 -11.87
CA LYS A 136 -7.09 -7.67 -11.16
C LYS A 136 -7.75 -7.96 -9.81
N VAL A 137 -8.05 -6.91 -9.03
CA VAL A 137 -8.76 -7.03 -7.74
C VAL A 137 -10.14 -7.66 -7.91
N ALA A 138 -10.90 -7.27 -8.94
CA ALA A 138 -12.21 -7.84 -9.21
C ALA A 138 -12.15 -9.34 -9.52
N LYS A 139 -11.16 -9.78 -10.31
CA LYS A 139 -10.93 -11.19 -10.62
C LYS A 139 -10.54 -12.01 -9.39
N MET A 140 -9.69 -11.44 -8.54
CA MET A 140 -9.15 -12.11 -7.35
C MET A 140 -10.18 -12.19 -6.21
N ILE A 141 -10.78 -11.06 -5.84
CA ILE A 141 -11.64 -10.96 -4.65
C ILE A 141 -13.08 -11.42 -4.93
N LYS A 142 -13.55 -11.33 -6.18
CA LYS A 142 -14.92 -11.69 -6.61
C LYS A 142 -16.03 -11.01 -5.78
N ASN A 143 -15.74 -9.90 -5.11
CA ASN A 143 -16.69 -9.11 -4.33
C ASN A 143 -16.80 -7.70 -4.91
N LYS A 144 -17.89 -7.42 -5.64
CA LYS A 144 -18.13 -6.12 -6.28
C LYS A 144 -18.08 -4.96 -5.29
N LYS A 145 -18.57 -5.15 -4.06
CA LYS A 145 -18.62 -4.11 -3.04
C LYS A 145 -17.22 -3.70 -2.56
N ILE A 146 -16.33 -4.65 -2.35
CA ILE A 146 -14.92 -4.37 -2.00
C ILE A 146 -14.22 -3.64 -3.15
N VAL A 147 -14.44 -4.08 -4.40
CA VAL A 147 -13.89 -3.42 -5.59
C VAL A 147 -14.34 -1.97 -5.68
N SER A 148 -15.65 -1.71 -5.49
CA SER A 148 -16.20 -0.35 -5.49
C SER A 148 -15.62 0.51 -4.36
N ILE A 149 -15.40 -0.07 -3.18
CA ILE A 149 -14.74 0.65 -2.08
C ILE A 149 -13.31 1.01 -2.49
N ILE A 150 -12.51 0.06 -3.00
CA ILE A 150 -11.13 0.30 -3.42
C ILE A 150 -11.06 1.38 -4.51
N GLN A 151 -11.97 1.33 -5.49
CA GLN A 151 -12.10 2.37 -6.51
C GLN A 151 -12.33 3.75 -5.85
N THR A 152 -13.29 3.84 -4.94
CA THR A 152 -13.57 5.05 -4.17
C THR A 152 -12.34 5.55 -3.41
N LEU A 153 -11.48 4.67 -2.88
CA LEU A 153 -10.25 5.05 -2.19
C LEU A 153 -9.16 5.62 -3.12
N LEU A 154 -9.12 5.18 -4.37
CA LEU A 154 -8.11 5.59 -5.36
C LEU A 154 -8.47 6.87 -6.12
N GLU A 155 -9.76 7.21 -6.22
CA GLU A 155 -10.24 8.33 -7.03
C GLU A 155 -10.17 9.70 -6.32
N ASN A 156 -10.11 10.78 -7.11
CA ASN A 156 -10.28 12.16 -6.64
C ASN A 156 -9.41 12.54 -5.43
N ARG A 157 -8.22 11.95 -5.32
CA ARG A 157 -7.26 12.24 -4.26
C ARG A 157 -6.65 13.61 -4.51
N ARG A 158 -6.59 14.44 -3.47
CA ARG A 158 -5.98 15.77 -3.50
C ARG A 158 -4.88 15.81 -2.46
N PHE A 159 -3.77 16.45 -2.78
CA PHE A 159 -2.69 16.63 -1.84
C PHE A 159 -2.19 18.07 -1.86
N PHE A 160 -1.55 18.45 -0.76
CA PHE A 160 -0.75 19.67 -0.67
C PHE A 160 0.59 19.30 -0.05
N VAL A 161 1.66 19.95 -0.49
CA VAL A 161 3.00 19.75 0.04
C VAL A 161 3.24 20.75 1.17
N GLU A 162 3.77 20.28 2.29
CA GLU A 162 4.23 21.17 3.36
C GLU A 162 5.75 21.07 3.52
N MET A 163 6.43 22.20 3.40
CA MET A 163 7.87 22.36 3.66
C MET A 163 8.07 23.60 4.52
N ASP A 164 8.82 23.49 5.61
CA ASP A 164 9.14 24.62 6.52
C ASP A 164 7.91 25.47 6.90
N ARG A 165 6.79 24.79 7.22
CA ARG A 165 5.48 25.39 7.56
C ARG A 165 4.81 26.18 6.42
N ARG A 166 5.33 26.14 5.20
CA ARG A 166 4.69 26.67 3.99
C ARG A 166 3.94 25.57 3.26
N GLN A 167 2.75 25.88 2.78
CA GLN A 167 1.89 24.94 2.07
C GLN A 167 1.85 25.28 0.58
N SER A 168 1.95 24.26 -0.28
CA SER A 168 1.61 24.41 -1.68
C SER A 168 0.11 24.71 -1.82
N ARG A 169 -0.25 25.44 -2.88
CA ARG A 169 -1.65 25.62 -3.28
C ARG A 169 -2.31 24.27 -3.58
#